data_AF-A0A2V9VNA0-F1
#
_entry.id   AF-A0A2V9VNA0-F1
#
_cell.length_a   1.000
_cell.length_b   1.000
_cell.length_c   1.000
_cell.angle_alpha   90.00
_cell.angle_beta   90.00
_cell.angle_gamma   90.00
#
_symmetry.space_group_name_H-M   'P 1'
#
loop_
_entity.id
_entity.type
_entity.pdbx_description
1 polymer ?
#
loop_
_entity_poly.entity_id
_entity_poly.type
_entity_poly.pdbx_seq_one_letter_code
_entity_poly.pdbx_strand_id
1 'polypeptide(L)'
;MDRWKWTSTATLALILILALSASAQKIKVIVDQDARGPGTSDQQAILVFLQSEKFDVLGITTVSGDQWVKEETQHVLRLLEIANRTDVPVIAGAEFPLLNSKEESERWEALYGKFEYKGAWTDKFKANRSIVFEMPYHDPDVLPPMPEGEPHIEAAAGTAAEFIVNMVHKYPGEVVLWAGGPLTNYALALKLDPSVATLAKEFVMMGGGLYADKGAIDPGAIDARREFNW
;
A
#
# COMPACT_ATOMS: atom_id res chain seq x y z
N MET A 1 -29.97 37.65 42.05
CA MET A 1 -30.82 36.65 41.39
C MET A 1 -30.06 36.06 40.20
N ASP A 2 -28.79 35.64 40.42
CA ASP A 2 -27.82 35.57 39.30
C ASP A 2 -26.97 34.30 39.25
N ARG A 3 -27.04 33.40 40.24
CA ARG A 3 -26.25 32.15 40.22
C ARG A 3 -26.68 31.17 39.12
N TRP A 4 -27.91 31.28 38.60
CA TRP A 4 -28.45 30.39 37.56
C TRP A 4 -27.96 30.77 36.14
N LYS A 5 -27.64 32.04 35.90
CA LYS A 5 -27.19 32.51 34.58
C LYS A 5 -25.77 32.05 34.26
N TRP A 6 -24.89 32.01 35.28
CA TRP A 6 -23.49 31.58 35.13
C TRP A 6 -23.34 30.07 34.93
N THR A 7 -24.15 29.26 35.60
CA THR A 7 -24.13 27.80 35.40
C THR A 7 -24.66 27.42 34.01
N SER A 8 -25.65 28.15 33.51
CA SER A 8 -26.26 27.88 32.20
C SER A 8 -25.32 28.25 31.04
N THR A 9 -24.63 29.39 31.12
CA THR A 9 -23.67 29.81 30.09
C THR A 9 -22.39 28.96 30.08
N ALA A 10 -21.89 28.56 31.25
CA ALA A 10 -20.74 27.67 31.35
C ALA A 10 -21.05 26.26 30.80
N THR A 11 -22.27 25.75 31.05
CA THR A 11 -22.71 24.44 30.53
C THR A 11 -22.90 24.47 29.02
N LEU A 12 -23.49 25.55 28.47
CA LEU A 12 -23.62 25.76 27.03
C LEU A 12 -22.25 25.89 26.33
N ALA A 13 -21.31 26.61 26.93
CA ALA A 13 -19.94 26.72 26.40
C ALA A 13 -19.21 25.36 26.41
N LEU A 14 -19.36 24.57 27.47
CA LEU A 14 -18.76 23.24 27.57
C LEU A 14 -19.37 22.26 26.54
N ILE A 15 -20.69 22.31 26.33
CA ILE A 15 -21.37 21.52 25.29
C ILE A 15 -20.91 21.95 23.89
N LEU A 16 -20.70 23.25 23.65
CA LEU A 16 -20.20 23.74 22.37
C LEU A 16 -18.75 23.28 22.11
N ILE A 17 -17.89 23.30 23.13
CA ILE A 17 -16.50 22.83 23.05
C ILE A 17 -16.44 21.31 22.80
N LEU A 18 -17.31 20.53 23.47
CA LEU A 18 -17.43 19.08 23.24
C LEU A 18 -18.03 18.76 21.86
N ALA A 19 -18.99 19.55 21.38
CA ALA A 19 -19.59 19.39 20.05
C ALA A 19 -18.63 19.81 18.92
N LEU A 20 -17.78 20.82 19.14
CA LEU A 20 -16.71 21.19 18.21
C LEU A 20 -15.60 20.14 18.14
N SER A 21 -15.38 19.40 19.24
CA SER A 21 -14.45 18.28 19.31
C SER A 21 -15.02 16.97 18.70
N ALA A 22 -16.33 16.92 18.46
CA ALA A 22 -17.04 15.78 17.90
C ALA A 22 -17.12 15.79 16.36
N SER A 23 -16.16 16.45 15.69
CA SER A 23 -15.81 16.07 14.33
C SER A 23 -15.39 14.61 14.36
N ALA A 24 -15.97 13.75 13.51
CA ALA A 24 -15.57 12.35 13.43
C ALA A 24 -14.07 12.28 13.13
N GLN A 25 -13.26 11.88 14.11
CA GLN A 25 -11.81 11.78 13.98
C GLN A 25 -11.49 10.88 12.79
N LYS A 26 -10.74 11.43 11.82
CA LYS A 26 -10.35 10.70 10.62
C LYS A 26 -9.58 9.43 10.98
N ILE A 27 -9.78 8.38 10.19
CA ILE A 27 -9.08 7.11 10.34
C ILE A 27 -7.65 7.31 9.83
N LYS A 28 -6.67 7.18 10.74
CA LYS A 28 -5.25 7.21 10.38
C LYS A 28 -4.90 5.92 9.63
N VAL A 29 -4.32 6.05 8.44
CA VAL A 29 -3.98 4.89 7.60
C VAL A 29 -2.60 5.04 6.99
N ILE A 30 -1.85 3.93 6.97
CA ILE A 30 -0.69 3.74 6.11
C ILE A 30 -1.14 2.87 4.95
N VAL A 31 -0.89 3.33 3.73
CA VAL A 31 -1.26 2.62 2.50
C VAL A 31 0.01 2.00 1.94
N ASP A 32 0.13 0.68 2.05
CA ASP A 32 1.27 -0.09 1.52
C ASP A 32 0.86 -0.76 0.20
N GLN A 33 1.54 -0.43 -0.90
CA GLN A 33 1.17 -0.84 -2.26
C GLN A 33 2.35 -1.26 -3.15
N ASP A 34 2.12 -2.24 -4.00
CA ASP A 34 2.92 -2.52 -5.20
C ASP A 34 2.33 -1.77 -6.41
N ALA A 35 2.55 -0.46 -6.39
CA ALA A 35 1.74 0.54 -7.08
C ALA A 35 2.02 0.69 -8.60
N ARG A 36 1.95 -0.40 -9.34
CA ARG A 36 2.19 -0.42 -10.79
C ARG A 36 1.43 0.69 -11.52
N GLY A 37 2.09 1.34 -12.48
CA GLY A 37 1.54 2.48 -13.19
C GLY A 37 1.44 2.29 -14.71
N PRO A 38 0.82 3.26 -15.40
CA PRO A 38 -0.04 4.31 -14.86
C PRO A 38 -1.47 3.82 -14.57
N GLY A 39 -2.09 4.27 -13.48
CA GLY A 39 -3.53 4.20 -13.25
C GLY A 39 -4.14 2.80 -13.13
N THR A 40 -3.35 1.80 -12.73
CA THR A 40 -3.85 0.44 -12.45
C THR A 40 -4.78 0.42 -11.24
N SER A 41 -5.28 -0.77 -10.88
CA SER A 41 -6.05 -0.99 -9.64
C SER A 41 -5.36 -0.42 -8.40
N ASP A 42 -4.04 -0.51 -8.35
CA ASP A 42 -3.25 -0.24 -7.15
C ASP A 42 -3.19 1.27 -6.91
N GLN A 43 -2.97 2.04 -7.98
CA GLN A 43 -3.05 3.50 -7.96
C GLN A 43 -4.47 4.01 -7.76
N GLN A 44 -5.48 3.34 -8.33
CA GLN A 44 -6.87 3.70 -8.11
C GLN A 44 -7.26 3.54 -6.63
N ALA A 45 -6.77 2.50 -5.94
CA ALA A 45 -6.97 2.34 -4.51
C ALA A 45 -6.33 3.48 -3.71
N ILE A 46 -5.10 3.89 -4.06
CA ILE A 46 -4.44 5.07 -3.47
C ILE A 46 -5.32 6.32 -3.63
N LEU A 47 -5.83 6.58 -4.84
CA LEU A 47 -6.69 7.74 -5.11
C LEU A 47 -7.96 7.74 -4.25
N VAL A 48 -8.58 6.57 -4.01
CA VAL A 48 -9.75 6.46 -3.13
C VAL A 48 -9.42 6.88 -1.69
N PHE A 49 -8.26 6.49 -1.16
CA PHE A 49 -7.82 6.95 0.16
C PHE A 49 -7.59 8.47 0.19
N LEU A 50 -6.94 9.01 -0.85
CA LEU A 50 -6.60 10.43 -0.93
C LEU A 50 -7.84 11.34 -1.11
N GLN A 51 -8.87 10.88 -1.81
CA GLN A 51 -10.09 11.66 -2.06
C GLN A 51 -11.13 11.55 -0.95
N SER A 52 -11.06 10.50 -0.13
CA SER A 52 -12.01 10.27 0.96
C SER A 52 -11.71 11.17 2.16
N GLU A 53 -12.71 11.94 2.60
CA GLU A 53 -12.60 12.76 3.82
C GLU A 53 -12.51 11.93 5.11
N LYS A 54 -12.77 10.62 5.04
CA LYS A 54 -12.74 9.70 6.18
C LYS A 54 -11.33 9.35 6.64
N PHE A 55 -10.34 9.45 5.75
CA PHE A 55 -8.99 8.98 6.01
C PHE A 55 -8.02 10.14 6.23
N ASP A 56 -7.12 9.93 7.18
CA ASP A 56 -5.90 10.69 7.40
C ASP A 56 -4.75 9.79 6.93
N VAL A 57 -4.34 9.97 5.67
CA VAL A 57 -3.27 9.16 5.06
C VAL A 57 -1.94 9.65 5.61
N LEU A 58 -1.35 8.88 6.52
CA LEU A 58 -0.10 9.24 7.19
C LEU A 58 1.10 9.16 6.23
N GLY A 59 1.03 8.24 5.27
CA GLY A 59 2.04 8.03 4.25
C GLY A 59 1.65 6.85 3.35
N ILE A 60 2.31 6.80 2.20
CA ILE A 60 2.21 5.69 1.25
C ILE A 60 3.57 4.98 1.24
N THR A 61 3.56 3.68 1.49
CA THR A 61 4.76 2.84 1.38
C THR A 61 4.66 2.01 0.11
N THR A 62 5.79 1.84 -0.60
CA THR A 62 5.86 0.99 -1.81
C THR A 62 6.63 -0.28 -1.53
N VAL A 63 6.35 -1.35 -2.28
CA VAL A 63 7.02 -2.66 -2.17
C VAL A 63 7.03 -3.34 -3.51
N SER A 64 8.12 -4.03 -3.89
CA SER A 64 8.09 -4.76 -5.16
C SER A 64 7.03 -5.87 -5.12
N GLY A 65 6.19 -5.90 -6.15
CA GLY A 65 5.14 -6.89 -6.36
C GLY A 65 4.83 -6.94 -7.84
N ASP A 66 3.75 -6.29 -8.24
CA ASP A 66 3.37 -6.09 -9.64
C ASP A 66 4.53 -5.56 -10.51
N GLN A 67 5.33 -4.60 -10.00
CA GLN A 67 6.59 -4.12 -10.58
C GLN A 67 7.67 -3.95 -9.50
N TRP A 68 8.84 -3.44 -9.89
CA TRP A 68 9.93 -3.15 -8.95
C TRP A 68 9.66 -1.88 -8.14
N VAL A 69 9.95 -1.93 -6.84
CA VAL A 69 9.69 -0.84 -5.89
C VAL A 69 10.23 0.52 -6.35
N LYS A 70 11.38 0.56 -7.04
CA LYS A 70 11.98 1.80 -7.54
C LYS A 70 11.10 2.46 -8.59
N GLU A 71 10.61 1.69 -9.55
CA GLU A 71 9.69 2.14 -10.59
C GLU A 71 8.34 2.55 -9.98
N GLU A 72 7.76 1.70 -9.14
CA GLU A 72 6.46 1.97 -8.50
C GLU A 72 6.50 3.22 -7.62
N THR A 73 7.62 3.46 -6.94
CA THR A 73 7.81 4.70 -6.17
C THR A 73 7.75 5.91 -7.07
N GLN A 74 8.37 5.89 -8.26
CA GLN A 74 8.27 7.01 -9.21
C GLN A 74 6.84 7.22 -9.68
N HIS A 75 6.13 6.13 -9.96
CA HIS A 75 4.72 6.19 -10.35
C HIS A 75 3.83 6.79 -9.25
N VAL A 76 4.02 6.44 -7.99
CA VAL A 76 3.26 7.03 -6.86
C VAL A 76 3.61 8.50 -6.68
N LEU A 77 4.89 8.88 -6.75
CA LEU A 77 5.31 10.28 -6.68
C LEU A 77 4.62 11.09 -7.78
N ARG A 78 4.62 10.56 -9.01
CA ARG A 78 3.96 11.23 -10.14
C ARG A 78 2.44 11.30 -9.97
N LEU A 79 1.82 10.24 -9.46
CA LEU A 79 0.40 10.21 -9.13
C LEU A 79 0.02 11.30 -8.12
N LEU A 80 0.83 11.51 -7.08
CA LEU A 80 0.58 12.55 -6.07
C LEU A 80 0.70 13.96 -6.64
N GLU A 81 1.62 14.20 -7.58
CA GLU A 81 1.69 15.48 -8.30
C GLU A 81 0.42 15.73 -9.10
N ILE A 82 -0.01 14.74 -9.89
CA ILE A 82 -1.22 14.83 -10.72
C ILE A 82 -2.47 15.03 -9.84
N ALA A 83 -2.52 14.36 -8.69
CA ALA A 83 -3.63 14.45 -7.74
C ALA A 83 -3.58 15.71 -6.84
N ASN A 84 -2.54 16.54 -6.93
CA ASN A 84 -2.28 17.66 -6.03
C ASN A 84 -2.27 17.27 -4.54
N ARG A 85 -1.66 16.11 -4.21
CA ARG A 85 -1.56 15.56 -2.85
C ARG A 85 -0.11 15.30 -2.43
N THR A 86 0.80 16.18 -2.83
CA THR A 86 2.22 16.14 -2.48
C THR A 86 2.50 16.39 -0.99
N ASP A 87 1.46 16.65 -0.19
CA ASP A 87 1.51 16.69 1.27
C ASP A 87 1.69 15.31 1.91
N VAL A 88 1.37 14.22 1.20
CA VAL A 88 1.49 12.85 1.72
C VAL A 88 2.90 12.32 1.40
N PRO A 89 3.67 11.86 2.41
CA PRO A 89 4.99 11.30 2.16
C PRO A 89 4.89 9.93 1.48
N VAL A 90 5.77 9.68 0.51
CA VAL A 90 5.98 8.37 -0.11
C VAL A 90 7.29 7.79 0.41
N ILE A 91 7.29 6.55 0.88
CA ILE A 91 8.47 5.90 1.44
C ILE A 91 8.72 4.60 0.67
N ALA A 92 9.91 4.48 0.07
CA ALA A 92 10.31 3.25 -0.60
C ALA A 92 10.52 2.12 0.41
N GLY A 93 9.98 0.95 0.10
CA GLY A 93 10.11 -0.26 0.91
C GLY A 93 11.07 -1.28 0.31
N ALA A 94 10.75 -2.55 0.52
CA ALA A 94 11.62 -3.65 0.15
C ALA A 94 11.66 -3.87 -1.37
N GLU A 95 12.89 -3.96 -1.90
CA GLU A 95 13.13 -4.28 -3.31
C GLU A 95 12.97 -5.77 -3.62
N PHE A 96 13.35 -6.64 -2.69
CA PHE A 96 13.27 -8.10 -2.86
C PHE A 96 12.39 -8.75 -1.80
N PRO A 97 11.67 -9.84 -2.14
CA PRO A 97 10.95 -10.64 -1.15
C PRO A 97 11.94 -11.35 -0.20
N LEU A 98 11.46 -11.75 0.98
CA LEU A 98 12.31 -12.38 2.00
C LEU A 98 12.74 -13.81 1.68
N LEU A 99 11.92 -14.55 0.92
CA LEU A 99 12.09 -16.00 0.74
C LEU A 99 12.26 -16.39 -0.73
N ASN A 100 11.46 -15.80 -1.62
CA ASN A 100 11.44 -16.20 -3.02
C ASN A 100 12.61 -15.59 -3.81
N SER A 101 13.02 -16.26 -4.87
CA SER A 101 13.99 -15.74 -5.84
C SER A 101 13.52 -16.02 -7.27
N LYS A 102 14.03 -15.24 -8.22
CA LYS A 102 13.75 -15.44 -9.64
C LYS A 102 14.24 -16.82 -10.09
N GLU A 103 15.45 -17.20 -9.67
CA GLU A 103 16.07 -18.48 -10.02
C GLU A 103 15.28 -19.67 -9.47
N GLU A 104 14.74 -19.56 -8.25
CA GLU A 104 13.88 -20.60 -7.69
C GLU A 104 12.55 -20.71 -8.45
N SER A 105 11.97 -19.58 -8.84
CA SER A 105 10.75 -19.54 -9.65
C SER A 105 10.98 -20.21 -11.01
N GLU A 106 12.07 -19.89 -11.70
CA GLU A 106 12.45 -20.51 -12.98
C GLU A 106 12.71 -22.02 -12.86
N ARG A 107 13.39 -22.46 -11.79
CA ARG A 107 13.59 -23.89 -11.50
C ARG A 107 12.26 -24.61 -11.29
N TRP A 108 11.33 -23.97 -10.59
CA TRP A 108 9.99 -24.52 -10.39
C TRP A 108 9.24 -24.63 -11.72
N GLU A 109 9.26 -23.58 -12.53
CA GLU A 109 8.60 -23.57 -13.85
C GLU A 109 9.14 -24.64 -14.79
N ALA A 110 10.44 -24.92 -14.73
CA ALA A 110 11.08 -25.99 -15.51
C ALA A 110 10.57 -27.40 -15.15
N LEU A 111 10.11 -27.60 -13.92
CA LEU A 111 9.62 -28.90 -13.44
C LEU A 111 8.10 -29.04 -13.56
N TYR A 112 7.37 -27.95 -13.35
CA TYR A 112 5.92 -27.99 -13.14
C TYR A 112 5.12 -27.17 -14.15
N GLY A 113 5.77 -26.38 -15.01
CA GLY A 113 5.12 -25.51 -15.99
C GLY A 113 5.19 -24.03 -15.62
N LYS A 114 5.02 -23.16 -16.61
CA LYS A 114 5.16 -21.71 -16.44
C LYS A 114 3.99 -21.09 -15.67
N PHE A 115 4.31 -20.10 -14.86
CA PHE A 115 3.34 -19.20 -14.24
C PHE A 115 2.84 -18.19 -15.27
N GLU A 116 1.56 -17.81 -15.19
CA GLU A 116 1.04 -16.74 -16.04
C GLU A 116 1.51 -15.36 -15.55
N TYR A 117 1.54 -15.19 -14.23
CA TYR A 117 1.90 -13.95 -13.59
C TYR A 117 2.85 -14.16 -12.41
N LYS A 118 3.93 -13.37 -12.39
CA LYS A 118 4.99 -13.37 -11.37
C LYS A 118 5.37 -11.93 -10.96
N GLY A 119 4.48 -10.96 -11.22
CA GLY A 119 4.74 -9.54 -10.99
C GLY A 119 5.98 -9.04 -11.74
N ALA A 120 6.90 -8.40 -11.02
CA ALA A 120 8.16 -7.87 -11.53
C ALA A 120 9.06 -8.91 -12.23
N TRP A 121 8.82 -10.22 -12.07
CA TRP A 121 9.54 -11.29 -12.78
C TRP A 121 8.82 -11.83 -14.02
N THR A 122 7.71 -11.22 -14.40
CA THR A 122 6.92 -11.69 -15.55
C THR A 122 7.62 -11.31 -16.85
N ASP A 123 8.00 -12.30 -17.67
CA ASP A 123 8.67 -12.06 -18.95
C ASP A 123 7.80 -11.23 -19.90
N LYS A 124 6.52 -11.62 -20.02
CA LYS A 124 5.47 -10.96 -20.80
C LYS A 124 4.12 -11.27 -20.19
N PHE A 125 3.40 -10.25 -19.75
CA PHE A 125 2.02 -10.40 -19.32
C PHE A 125 1.06 -9.89 -20.39
N LYS A 126 0.23 -10.77 -20.95
CA LYS A 126 -0.91 -10.37 -21.77
C LYS A 126 -2.15 -10.41 -20.92
N ALA A 127 -2.42 -9.30 -20.23
CA ALA A 127 -3.70 -9.16 -19.56
C ALA A 127 -4.82 -9.16 -20.62
N ASN A 128 -5.51 -10.29 -20.81
CA ASN A 128 -6.74 -10.34 -21.64
C ASN A 128 -7.85 -9.40 -21.12
N ARG A 129 -7.61 -8.70 -20.00
CA ARG A 129 -8.51 -7.83 -19.26
C ARG A 129 -7.93 -6.44 -18.93
N SER A 130 -6.70 -6.12 -19.34
CA SER A 130 -6.11 -4.80 -19.09
C SER A 130 -5.41 -4.26 -20.34
N ILE A 131 -5.82 -3.06 -20.75
CA ILE A 131 -5.22 -2.28 -21.86
C ILE A 131 -3.85 -1.69 -21.49
N VAL A 132 -3.35 -1.98 -20.28
CA VAL A 132 -2.14 -1.39 -19.73
C VAL A 132 -0.94 -2.22 -20.18
N PHE A 133 -0.28 -1.70 -21.21
CA PHE A 133 1.09 -1.91 -21.69
C PHE A 133 1.72 -3.30 -21.46
N GLU A 134 2.09 -3.97 -22.55
CA GLU A 134 3.09 -5.05 -22.49
C GLU A 134 4.41 -4.43 -22.01
N MET A 135 4.71 -4.54 -20.71
CA MET A 135 6.00 -4.18 -20.16
C MET A 135 6.80 -5.46 -19.97
N PRO A 136 7.88 -5.67 -20.76
CA PRO A 136 8.74 -6.82 -20.55
C PRO A 136 9.48 -6.67 -19.22
N TYR A 137 9.89 -7.80 -18.67
CA TYR A 137 10.83 -7.84 -17.56
C TYR A 137 12.02 -6.89 -17.77
N HIS A 138 12.40 -6.18 -16.71
CA HIS A 138 13.67 -5.46 -16.59
C HIS A 138 14.28 -5.66 -15.20
N ASP A 139 15.55 -5.30 -15.06
CA ASP A 139 16.24 -5.34 -13.77
C ASP A 139 15.70 -4.28 -12.79
N PRO A 140 15.82 -4.48 -11.46
CA PRO A 140 15.28 -3.58 -10.44
C PRO A 140 15.79 -2.13 -10.52
N ASP A 141 17.02 -1.94 -11.00
CA ASP A 141 17.66 -0.63 -11.16
C ASP A 141 17.26 0.11 -12.43
N VAL A 142 16.55 -0.56 -13.34
CA VAL A 142 16.08 0.03 -14.59
C VAL A 142 14.74 0.70 -14.32
N LEU A 143 14.66 2.01 -14.62
CA LEU A 143 13.41 2.75 -14.64
C LEU A 143 12.91 2.86 -16.09
N PRO A 144 11.79 2.20 -16.43
CA PRO A 144 11.19 2.36 -17.75
C PRO A 144 10.71 3.80 -18.00
N PRO A 145 10.54 4.21 -19.28
CA PRO A 145 9.90 5.48 -19.60
C PRO A 145 8.48 5.54 -19.03
N MET A 146 8.19 6.60 -18.27
CA MET A 146 6.86 6.81 -17.68
C MET A 146 5.95 7.62 -18.63
N PRO A 147 4.89 7.03 -19.20
CA PRO A 147 3.98 7.72 -20.11
C PRO A 147 3.20 8.88 -19.46
N GLU A 148 3.03 8.88 -18.15
CA GLU A 148 2.47 9.97 -17.35
C GLU A 148 3.46 11.11 -17.04
N GLY A 149 4.72 10.96 -17.44
CA GLY A 149 5.83 11.88 -17.18
C GLY A 149 6.61 11.56 -15.91
N GLU A 150 7.82 12.08 -15.81
CA GLU A 150 8.68 11.91 -14.62
C GLU A 150 8.18 12.76 -13.44
N PRO A 151 8.32 12.28 -12.19
CA PRO A 151 8.02 13.07 -11.00
C PRO A 151 9.09 14.14 -10.75
N HIS A 152 8.70 15.21 -10.07
CA HIS A 152 9.55 16.34 -9.65
C HIS A 152 9.65 16.45 -8.12
N ILE A 153 9.02 15.53 -7.39
CA ILE A 153 9.15 15.35 -5.95
C ILE A 153 9.92 14.07 -5.64
N GLU A 154 10.51 14.01 -4.45
CA GLU A 154 11.31 12.87 -4.01
C GLU A 154 10.59 12.07 -2.93
N ALA A 155 10.88 10.77 -2.86
CA ALA A 155 10.47 9.94 -1.75
C ALA A 155 11.13 10.43 -0.45
N ALA A 156 10.40 10.30 0.66
CA ALA A 156 10.94 10.59 1.98
C ALA A 156 12.03 9.58 2.36
N ALA A 157 13.04 10.05 3.09
CA ALA A 157 14.16 9.23 3.53
C ALA A 157 13.74 8.15 4.55
N GLY A 158 14.54 7.08 4.61
CA GLY A 158 14.29 5.92 5.48
C GLY A 158 13.61 4.78 4.74
N THR A 159 13.25 3.75 5.48
CA THR A 159 12.58 2.56 4.92
C THR A 159 11.11 2.51 5.31
N ALA A 160 10.28 1.85 4.47
CA ALA A 160 8.87 1.61 4.78
C ALA A 160 8.67 0.92 6.14
N ALA A 161 9.54 -0.05 6.48
CA ALA A 161 9.49 -0.78 7.74
C ALA A 161 9.70 0.15 8.95
N GLU A 162 10.70 1.03 8.91
CA GLU A 162 10.94 2.02 9.97
C GLU A 162 9.79 3.03 10.06
N PHE A 163 9.26 3.47 8.92
CA PHE A 163 8.12 4.37 8.87
C PHE A 163 6.88 3.76 9.56
N ILE A 164 6.57 2.50 9.26
CA ILE A 164 5.46 1.76 9.90
C ILE A 164 5.66 1.71 11.42
N VAL A 165 6.84 1.28 11.89
CA VAL A 165 7.17 1.23 13.33
C VAL A 165 6.99 2.60 13.97
N ASN A 166 7.56 3.64 13.38
CA ASN A 166 7.49 5.00 13.91
C ASN A 166 6.04 5.51 14.02
N MET A 167 5.21 5.24 13.02
CA MET A 167 3.82 5.73 13.01
C MET A 167 2.94 5.00 14.02
N VAL A 168 3.08 3.67 14.16
CA VAL A 168 2.29 2.93 15.17
C VAL A 168 2.70 3.27 16.60
N HIS A 169 3.98 3.61 16.84
CA HIS A 169 4.43 4.14 18.14
C HIS A 169 3.96 5.56 18.41
N LYS A 170 3.92 6.40 17.36
CA LYS A 170 3.43 7.78 17.46
C LYS A 170 1.93 7.84 17.74
N TYR A 171 1.16 6.89 17.22
CA TYR A 171 -0.31 6.83 17.35
C TYR A 171 -0.78 5.42 17.78
N PRO A 172 -0.45 5.00 19.00
CA PRO A 172 -0.71 3.64 19.47
C PRO A 172 -2.21 3.35 19.53
N GLY A 173 -2.63 2.26 18.88
CA GLY A 173 -4.03 1.84 18.79
C GLY A 173 -4.89 2.64 17.81
N GLU A 174 -4.30 3.55 17.03
CA GLU A 174 -5.04 4.41 16.10
C GLU A 174 -4.77 4.14 14.60
N VAL A 175 -3.59 3.61 14.27
CA VAL A 175 -3.15 3.44 12.87
C VAL A 175 -3.72 2.15 12.26
N VAL A 176 -4.45 2.30 11.16
CA VAL A 176 -4.80 1.19 10.26
C VAL A 176 -3.65 0.93 9.30
N LEU A 177 -3.21 -0.32 9.24
CA LEU A 177 -2.23 -0.80 8.28
C LEU A 177 -2.99 -1.43 7.11
N TRP A 178 -2.92 -0.82 5.93
CA TRP A 178 -3.58 -1.34 4.73
C TRP A 178 -2.53 -1.92 3.78
N ALA A 179 -2.62 -3.22 3.51
CA ALA A 179 -1.70 -3.98 2.68
C ALA A 179 -2.36 -4.32 1.34
N GLY A 180 -2.03 -3.57 0.29
CA GLY A 180 -2.48 -3.82 -1.07
C GLY A 180 -1.52 -4.67 -1.90
N GLY A 181 -0.23 -4.65 -1.55
CA GLY A 181 0.81 -5.48 -2.16
C GLY A 181 1.41 -6.54 -1.22
N PRO A 182 2.55 -7.15 -1.61
CA PRO A 182 3.25 -8.16 -0.81
C PRO A 182 3.70 -7.69 0.59
N LEU A 183 3.60 -8.56 1.60
CA LEU A 183 3.86 -8.21 3.01
C LEU A 183 5.31 -7.97 3.43
N THR A 184 6.23 -7.83 2.49
CA THR A 184 7.66 -7.74 2.83
C THR A 184 7.93 -6.57 3.78
N ASN A 185 7.30 -5.40 3.56
CA ASN A 185 7.43 -4.24 4.44
C ASN A 185 6.92 -4.51 5.87
N TYR A 186 5.77 -5.16 6.01
CA TYR A 186 5.20 -5.50 7.32
C TYR A 186 6.00 -6.58 8.04
N ALA A 187 6.49 -7.60 7.33
CA ALA A 187 7.34 -8.64 7.89
C ALA A 187 8.66 -8.04 8.40
N LEU A 188 9.24 -7.10 7.65
CA LEU A 188 10.42 -6.35 8.10
C LEU A 188 10.10 -5.44 9.29
N ALA A 189 8.95 -4.75 9.30
CA ALA A 189 8.53 -3.93 10.43
C ALA A 189 8.38 -4.76 11.72
N LEU A 190 7.76 -5.94 11.65
CA LEU A 190 7.64 -6.87 12.77
C LEU A 190 8.98 -7.44 13.21
N LYS A 191 9.93 -7.62 12.28
CA LYS A 191 11.30 -8.04 12.61
C LYS A 191 12.08 -6.94 13.33
N LEU A 192 11.86 -5.68 12.97
CA LEU A 192 12.43 -4.52 13.66
C LEU A 192 11.81 -4.34 15.05
N ASP A 193 10.48 -4.41 15.13
CA ASP A 193 9.73 -4.27 16.37
C ASP A 193 8.43 -5.09 16.36
N PRO A 194 8.37 -6.22 17.10
CA PRO A 194 7.17 -7.04 17.19
C PRO A 194 5.96 -6.33 17.81
N SER A 195 6.17 -5.23 18.56
CA SER A 195 5.07 -4.46 19.16
C SER A 195 4.14 -3.82 18.12
N VAL A 196 4.59 -3.69 16.86
CA VAL A 196 3.74 -3.26 15.73
C VAL A 196 2.42 -4.04 15.70
N ALA A 197 2.45 -5.36 15.94
CA ALA A 197 1.26 -6.21 15.94
C ALA A 197 0.23 -5.83 17.02
N THR A 198 0.70 -5.22 18.12
CA THR A 198 -0.15 -4.80 19.24
C THR A 198 -0.50 -3.31 19.21
N LEU A 199 0.32 -2.50 18.54
CA LEU A 199 0.15 -1.05 18.45
C LEU A 199 -0.69 -0.64 17.25
N ALA A 200 -0.73 -1.43 16.18
CA ALA A 200 -1.64 -1.21 15.07
C ALA A 200 -3.10 -1.37 15.56
N LYS A 201 -3.99 -0.50 15.08
CA LYS A 201 -5.42 -0.58 15.37
C LYS A 201 -6.06 -1.76 14.66
N GLU A 202 -5.73 -1.90 13.38
CA GLU A 202 -6.33 -2.86 12.47
C GLU A 202 -5.34 -3.14 11.34
N PHE A 203 -5.34 -4.38 10.87
CA PHE A 203 -4.57 -4.81 9.70
C PHE A 203 -5.55 -5.26 8.63
N VAL A 204 -5.59 -4.55 7.51
CA VAL A 204 -6.46 -4.83 6.37
C VAL A 204 -5.58 -5.27 5.22
N MET A 205 -5.87 -6.43 4.63
CA MET A 205 -5.06 -6.97 3.53
C MET A 205 -5.91 -7.29 2.31
N MET A 206 -5.38 -6.99 1.13
CA MET A 206 -5.94 -7.40 -0.15
C MET A 206 -5.38 -8.76 -0.54
N GLY A 207 -6.20 -9.80 -0.45
CA GLY A 207 -5.93 -11.07 -1.10
C GLY A 207 -6.13 -12.29 -0.23
N GLY A 208 -5.50 -13.38 -0.64
CA GLY A 208 -5.77 -14.74 -0.18
C GLY A 208 -6.66 -15.54 -1.14
N GLY A 209 -6.30 -16.82 -1.33
CA GLY A 209 -7.03 -17.77 -2.17
C GLY A 209 -7.68 -18.87 -1.34
N LEU A 210 -8.90 -18.63 -0.82
CA LEU A 210 -9.59 -19.59 0.06
C LEU A 210 -10.19 -20.79 -0.71
N TYR A 211 -10.35 -20.68 -2.02
CA TYR A 211 -10.92 -21.71 -2.91
C TYR A 211 -9.86 -22.21 -3.89
N ALA A 212 -8.92 -23.01 -3.38
CA ALA A 212 -7.80 -23.57 -4.13
C ALA A 212 -8.20 -24.49 -5.30
N ASP A 213 -9.47 -24.90 -5.36
CA ASP A 213 -10.06 -25.68 -6.44
C ASP A 213 -10.54 -24.82 -7.64
N LYS A 214 -10.60 -23.49 -7.49
CA LYS A 214 -11.19 -22.58 -8.49
C LYS A 214 -10.22 -21.61 -9.15
N GLY A 215 -9.03 -21.41 -8.60
CA GLY A 215 -8.07 -20.43 -9.13
C GLY A 215 -8.38 -19.00 -8.73
N ALA A 216 -7.34 -18.24 -8.35
CA ALA A 216 -7.42 -16.80 -8.14
C ALA A 216 -7.10 -16.01 -9.43
N ILE A 217 -6.23 -16.55 -10.30
CA ILE A 217 -5.71 -15.87 -11.50
C ILE A 217 -6.42 -16.38 -12.77
N ASP A 218 -6.39 -17.71 -13.02
CA ASP A 218 -7.13 -18.36 -14.12
C ASP A 218 -7.64 -19.78 -13.73
N PRO A 219 -8.93 -20.12 -13.92
CA PRO A 219 -9.47 -21.47 -13.72
C PRO A 219 -8.88 -22.50 -14.71
N GLY A 220 -7.76 -23.11 -14.33
CA GLY A 220 -7.07 -24.13 -15.13
C GLY A 220 -5.55 -23.97 -15.16
N ALA A 221 -5.04 -22.82 -14.74
CA ALA A 221 -3.62 -22.58 -14.59
C ALA A 221 -3.06 -23.23 -13.30
N ILE A 222 -1.76 -23.52 -13.33
CA ILE A 222 -1.05 -24.30 -12.30
C ILE A 222 -0.88 -23.47 -11.00
N ASP A 223 -1.02 -22.15 -11.13
CA ASP A 223 -1.01 -21.13 -10.06
C ASP A 223 -2.37 -20.94 -9.36
N ALA A 224 -3.41 -21.67 -9.76
CA ALA A 224 -4.76 -21.56 -9.19
C ALA A 224 -4.88 -21.78 -7.66
N ARG A 225 -3.80 -22.19 -7.00
CA ARG A 225 -3.74 -22.43 -5.55
C ARG A 225 -3.12 -21.29 -4.75
N ARG A 226 -2.59 -20.26 -5.41
CA ARG A 226 -1.95 -19.09 -4.78
C ARG A 226 -2.61 -17.82 -5.29
N GLU A 227 -2.64 -16.81 -4.44
CA GLU A 227 -2.99 -15.45 -4.84
C GLU A 227 -1.66 -14.69 -4.92
N PHE A 228 -1.50 -13.80 -5.89
CA PHE A 228 -0.18 -13.31 -6.30
C PHE A 228 0.62 -12.67 -5.14
N ASN A 229 -0.06 -11.92 -4.27
CA ASN A 229 0.60 -11.23 -3.16
C ASN A 229 0.99 -12.16 -1.98
N TRP A 230 0.59 -13.45 -1.95
CA TRP A 230 0.73 -14.35 -0.78
C TRP A 230 1.20 -15.79 -1.10
#